data_AF-A0A0C3I9F2-F1
#
_entry.id   AF-A0A0C3I9F2-F1
#
_cell.length_a   1.000
_cell.length_b   1.000
_cell.length_c   1.000
_cell.angle_alpha   90.00
_cell.angle_beta   90.00
_cell.angle_gamma   90.00
#
_symmetry.space_group_name_H-M   'P 1'
#
loop_
_entity.id
_entity.type
_entity.pdbx_description
1 polymer ?
#
loop_
_entity_poly.entity_id
_entity_poly.type
_entity_poly.pdbx_seq_one_letter_code
_entity_poly.pdbx_strand_id
1 'polypeptide(L)'
;MKIDVSQKTYERLSELAKGFDTPDAVINRLLDSVTKMPERKPTITFDPSNELDFKAALLDTRLAEVCISYNDKPTQFLVWNAEKFKDSSNLKANLWSGFLRGWKEKGITGITLTILDSSTDRTVLEIGHALGISYADAVVVQPRHHREDDNNYLIWFDNEDSSIIDKVQHKVNNDLEVYLPAFMLNL
;
A
#
# COMPACT_ATOMS: atom_id res chain seq x y z
N MET A 1 10.29 -7.98 -34.00
CA MET A 1 10.38 -6.53 -34.30
C MET A 1 11.75 -6.06 -33.84
N LYS A 2 12.54 -5.44 -34.73
CA LYS A 2 13.82 -4.82 -34.34
C LYS A 2 13.55 -3.35 -34.04
N ILE A 3 14.14 -2.85 -32.95
CA ILE A 3 14.11 -1.43 -32.60
C ILE A 3 15.46 -0.87 -33.01
N ASP A 4 15.48 -0.05 -34.05
CA ASP A 4 16.69 0.66 -34.48
C ASP A 4 16.66 2.08 -33.91
N VAL A 5 17.80 2.52 -33.36
CA VAL A 5 17.96 3.86 -32.80
C VAL A 5 18.86 4.70 -33.69
N SER A 6 18.56 6.00 -33.80
CA SER A 6 19.42 6.92 -34.54
C SER A 6 20.78 7.08 -33.86
N GLN A 7 21.82 7.44 -34.62
CA GLN A 7 23.14 7.73 -34.08
C GLN A 7 23.09 8.82 -32.99
N LYS A 8 22.28 9.86 -33.20
CA LYS A 8 22.05 10.92 -32.21
C LYS A 8 21.42 10.38 -30.91
N THR A 9 20.50 9.42 -31.01
CA THR A 9 19.91 8.76 -29.83
C THR A 9 20.97 7.91 -29.11
N TYR A 10 21.81 7.19 -29.86
CA TYR A 10 22.89 6.39 -29.31
C TYR A 10 23.94 7.26 -28.58
N GLU A 11 24.33 8.39 -29.15
CA GLU A 11 25.25 9.35 -28.51
C GLU A 11 24.67 9.86 -27.19
N ARG A 12 23.38 10.25 -27.16
CA ARG A 12 22.70 10.64 -25.91
C ARG A 12 22.65 9.52 -24.88
N LEU A 13 22.47 8.27 -25.31
CA LEU A 13 22.54 7.11 -24.39
C LEU A 13 23.96 6.95 -23.84
N SER A 14 24.99 7.14 -24.67
CA SER A 14 26.38 7.01 -24.24
C SER A 14 26.80 8.03 -23.19
N GLU A 15 26.27 9.26 -23.26
CA GLU A 15 26.50 10.31 -22.25
C GLU A 15 25.96 9.94 -20.86
N LEU A 16 24.97 9.03 -20.82
CA LEU A 16 24.34 8.58 -19.58
C LEU A 16 25.06 7.38 -18.95
N ALA A 17 26.02 6.77 -19.66
CA ALA A 17 26.80 5.63 -19.18
C ALA A 17 27.68 6.01 -17.98
N LYS A 18 27.79 5.11 -16.99
CA LYS A 18 28.67 5.30 -15.83
C LYS A 18 29.75 4.21 -15.82
N GLY A 19 31.02 4.62 -15.91
CA GLY A 19 32.15 3.68 -15.91
C GLY A 19 32.16 2.77 -17.14
N PHE A 20 32.05 1.46 -16.92
CA PHE A 20 32.08 0.42 -17.96
C PHE A 20 30.68 -0.11 -18.32
N ASP A 21 29.64 0.70 -18.14
CA ASP A 21 28.26 0.34 -18.50
C ASP A 21 28.16 -0.11 -19.97
N THR A 22 27.48 -1.22 -20.21
CA THR A 22 27.10 -1.64 -21.57
C THR A 22 25.86 -0.84 -22.04
N PRO A 23 25.61 -0.75 -23.36
CA PRO A 23 24.39 -0.12 -23.87
C PRO A 23 23.11 -0.68 -23.22
N ASP A 24 23.05 -2.01 -23.03
CA ASP A 24 21.95 -2.69 -22.35
C ASP A 24 21.81 -2.25 -20.88
N ALA A 25 22.91 -2.06 -20.15
CA ALA A 25 22.87 -1.60 -18.77
C ALA A 25 22.32 -0.16 -18.67
N VAL A 26 22.72 0.71 -19.59
CA VAL A 26 22.21 2.10 -19.65
C VAL A 26 20.73 2.12 -20.00
N ILE A 27 20.32 1.35 -21.02
CA ILE A 27 18.92 1.27 -21.44
C ILE A 27 18.06 0.72 -20.31
N ASN A 28 18.45 -0.39 -19.68
CA ASN A 28 17.69 -0.95 -18.56
C ASN A 28 17.62 0.02 -17.37
N ARG A 29 18.71 0.73 -17.04
CA ARG A 29 18.68 1.77 -15.99
C ARG A 29 17.75 2.93 -16.35
N LEU A 30 17.70 3.35 -17.61
CA LEU A 30 16.78 4.40 -18.05
C LEU A 30 15.34 3.90 -18.03
N LEU A 31 15.10 2.67 -18.48
CA LEU A 31 13.81 2.02 -18.38
C LEU A 31 13.39 1.95 -16.91
N ASP A 32 14.23 1.43 -16.02
CA ASP A 32 13.99 1.37 -14.57
C ASP A 32 13.74 2.76 -13.96
N SER A 33 14.43 3.81 -14.43
CA SER A 33 14.22 5.19 -13.98
C SER A 33 12.89 5.78 -14.45
N VAL A 34 12.42 5.39 -15.64
CA VAL A 34 11.14 5.82 -16.23
C VAL A 34 9.99 4.98 -15.67
N THR A 35 10.20 3.68 -15.46
CA THR A 35 9.23 2.74 -14.91
C THR A 35 9.17 2.80 -13.39
N LYS A 36 10.06 3.57 -12.75
CA LYS A 36 10.25 3.61 -11.29
C LYS A 36 10.22 2.20 -10.73
N MET A 37 11.07 1.30 -11.19
CA MET A 37 11.12 -0.05 -10.62
C MET A 37 11.97 -0.06 -9.35
N PRO A 38 11.50 -0.64 -8.23
CA PRO A 38 12.30 -0.74 -7.02
C PRO A 38 13.52 -1.66 -7.24
N GLU A 39 14.70 -1.18 -6.87
CA GLU A 39 15.97 -1.92 -7.02
C GLU A 39 16.15 -3.03 -5.96
N ARG A 40 15.49 -2.89 -4.80
CA ARG A 40 15.62 -3.79 -3.65
C ARG A 40 14.30 -4.49 -3.36
N LYS A 41 14.39 -5.69 -2.78
CA LYS A 41 13.22 -6.42 -2.30
C LYS A 41 12.44 -5.60 -1.27
N PRO A 42 11.10 -5.72 -1.24
CA PRO A 42 10.26 -5.05 -0.27
C PRO A 42 10.68 -5.37 1.16
N THR A 43 10.69 -4.34 2.01
CA THR A 43 10.80 -4.53 3.46
C THR A 43 9.51 -5.14 3.99
N ILE A 44 9.63 -6.16 4.85
CA ILE A 44 8.48 -6.80 5.50
C ILE A 44 8.54 -6.46 6.99
N THR A 45 7.50 -5.79 7.49
CA THR A 45 7.35 -5.42 8.89
C THR A 45 6.11 -6.10 9.46
N PHE A 46 6.22 -6.57 10.70
CA PHE A 46 5.11 -7.16 11.44
C PHE A 46 4.79 -6.28 12.65
N ASP A 47 3.52 -6.28 13.05
CA ASP A 47 3.04 -5.74 14.31
C ASP A 47 2.05 -6.75 14.91
N PRO A 48 2.48 -7.54 15.92
CA PRO A 48 3.74 -7.42 16.68
C PRO A 48 5.02 -7.72 15.87
N SER A 49 6.14 -7.08 16.25
CA SER A 49 7.40 -7.06 15.48
C SER A 49 8.11 -8.41 15.29
N ASN A 50 7.84 -9.37 16.15
CA ASN A 50 8.37 -10.71 16.05
C ASN A 50 7.51 -11.57 15.11
N GLU A 51 8.12 -12.18 14.09
CA GLU A 51 7.43 -13.04 13.11
C GLU A 51 6.69 -14.23 13.74
N LEU A 52 7.26 -14.86 14.78
CA LEU A 52 6.64 -15.99 15.48
C LEU A 52 5.41 -15.53 16.27
N ASP A 53 5.53 -14.40 16.97
CA ASP A 53 4.42 -13.84 17.77
C ASP A 53 3.30 -13.37 16.85
N PHE A 54 3.65 -12.70 15.74
CA PHE A 54 2.69 -12.32 14.70
C PHE A 54 1.99 -13.54 14.12
N LYS A 55 2.73 -14.62 13.81
CA LYS A 55 2.15 -15.86 13.29
C LYS A 55 1.18 -16.49 14.29
N ALA A 56 1.54 -16.54 15.57
CA ALA A 56 0.67 -17.06 16.62
C ALA A 56 -0.62 -16.24 16.74
N ALA A 57 -0.49 -14.91 16.78
CA ALA A 57 -1.63 -14.00 16.83
C ALA A 57 -2.52 -14.08 15.57
N LEU A 58 -1.93 -14.25 14.39
CA LEU A 58 -2.68 -14.43 13.14
C LEU A 58 -3.46 -15.76 13.13
N LEU A 59 -2.91 -16.82 13.72
CA LEU A 59 -3.59 -18.11 13.86
C LEU A 59 -4.79 -18.06 14.81
N ASP A 60 -4.74 -17.19 15.80
CA ASP A 60 -5.82 -16.96 16.76
C ASP A 60 -6.92 -16.08 16.18
N THR A 61 -6.55 -14.88 15.71
CA THR A 61 -7.49 -13.85 15.23
C THR A 61 -8.02 -14.09 13.82
N ARG A 62 -7.23 -14.74 12.96
CA ARG A 62 -7.49 -14.92 11.52
C ARG A 62 -7.64 -13.63 10.73
N LEU A 63 -7.26 -12.49 11.29
CA LEU A 63 -7.46 -11.18 10.68
C LEU A 63 -6.22 -10.31 10.86
N ALA A 64 -5.80 -9.66 9.78
CA ALA A 64 -4.74 -8.67 9.82
C ALA A 64 -5.02 -7.53 8.84
N GLU A 65 -4.60 -6.33 9.20
CA GLU A 65 -4.45 -5.21 8.30
C GLU A 65 -3.14 -5.36 7.51
N VAL A 66 -3.19 -5.05 6.22
CA VAL A 66 -2.04 -5.07 5.33
C VAL A 66 -1.88 -3.68 4.73
N CYS A 67 -0.75 -3.05 5.00
CA CYS A 67 -0.34 -1.77 4.47
C CYS A 67 0.78 -1.98 3.44
N ILE A 68 0.53 -1.66 2.18
CA ILE A 68 1.48 -1.83 1.07
C ILE A 68 2.01 -0.46 0.64
N SER A 69 3.33 -0.28 0.75
CA SER A 69 4.01 0.92 0.29
C SER A 69 4.51 0.75 -1.14
N TYR A 70 4.38 1.82 -1.92
CA TYR A 70 4.85 1.90 -3.30
C TYR A 70 5.83 3.06 -3.45
N ASN A 71 6.58 3.09 -4.56
CA ASN A 71 7.47 4.20 -4.86
C ASN A 71 6.85 5.30 -5.72
N ASP A 72 5.71 5.05 -6.35
CA ASP A 72 5.13 5.93 -7.37
C ASP A 72 3.66 6.26 -7.14
N LYS A 73 3.01 5.61 -6.18
CA LYS A 73 1.60 5.82 -5.83
C LYS A 73 1.37 5.77 -4.32
N PRO A 74 0.21 6.27 -3.84
CA PRO A 74 -0.12 6.23 -2.43
C PRO A 74 -0.13 4.81 -1.85
N THR A 75 0.08 4.73 -0.54
CA THR A 75 0.02 3.48 0.23
C THR A 75 -1.37 2.86 0.11
N GLN A 76 -1.45 1.54 0.00
CA GLN A 76 -2.72 0.83 -0.04
C GLN A 76 -2.94 0.07 1.27
N PHE A 77 -4.13 0.21 1.84
CA PHE A 77 -4.57 -0.58 2.99
C PHE A 77 -5.57 -1.65 2.54
N LEU A 78 -5.44 -2.85 3.09
CA LEU A 78 -6.26 -4.02 2.77
C LEU A 78 -6.49 -4.84 4.04
N VAL A 79 -7.58 -5.60 4.07
CA VAL A 79 -7.83 -6.61 5.09
C VAL A 79 -7.38 -7.98 4.58
N TRP A 80 -6.55 -8.67 5.37
CA TRP A 80 -6.22 -10.07 5.15
C TRP A 80 -7.08 -10.97 6.04
N ASN A 81 -8.06 -11.63 5.42
CA ASN A 81 -8.74 -12.76 6.04
C ASN A 81 -7.88 -14.05 5.86
N ALA A 82 -7.34 -14.54 6.97
CA ALA A 82 -6.43 -15.67 7.05
C ALA A 82 -7.12 -16.98 7.52
N GLU A 83 -8.42 -17.17 7.22
CA GLU A 83 -9.18 -18.39 7.52
C GLU A 83 -8.47 -19.70 7.11
N LYS A 84 -7.77 -19.68 5.96
CA LYS A 84 -7.08 -20.86 5.42
C LYS A 84 -5.65 -21.04 5.94
N PHE A 85 -5.14 -20.08 6.72
CA PHE A 85 -3.79 -20.14 7.28
C PHE A 85 -3.73 -21.25 8.33
N LYS A 86 -2.62 -21.98 8.42
CA LYS A 86 -2.47 -23.12 9.35
C LYS A 86 -1.16 -23.01 10.09
N ASP A 87 -1.02 -23.73 11.19
CA ASP A 87 0.24 -23.78 11.91
C ASP A 87 1.41 -24.26 11.01
N SER A 88 1.14 -25.18 10.10
CA SER A 88 2.11 -25.61 9.07
C SER A 88 2.38 -24.59 7.96
N SER A 89 1.64 -23.47 7.92
CA SER A 89 1.82 -22.44 6.89
C SER A 89 3.09 -21.64 7.14
N ASN A 90 3.77 -21.31 6.05
CA ASN A 90 4.92 -20.41 6.05
C ASN A 90 4.43 -18.98 5.76
N LEU A 91 4.55 -18.09 6.75
CA LEU A 91 4.06 -16.71 6.68
C LEU A 91 4.68 -15.95 5.50
N LYS A 92 6.01 -15.89 5.44
CA LYS A 92 6.72 -15.21 4.35
C LYS A 92 6.38 -15.77 2.97
N ALA A 93 6.29 -17.10 2.83
CA ALA A 93 5.92 -17.71 1.55
C ALA A 93 4.51 -17.29 1.11
N ASN A 94 3.55 -17.17 2.03
CA ASN A 94 2.21 -16.62 1.73
C ASN A 94 2.29 -15.16 1.27
N LEU A 95 3.12 -14.33 1.91
CA LEU A 95 3.32 -12.94 1.49
C LEU A 95 3.90 -12.85 0.07
N TRP A 96 4.94 -13.62 -0.23
CA TRP A 96 5.62 -13.62 -1.54
C TRP A 96 4.78 -14.20 -2.68
N SER A 97 3.94 -15.19 -2.39
CA SER A 97 3.01 -15.77 -3.37
C SER A 97 1.68 -15.00 -3.49
N GLY A 98 1.36 -14.16 -2.50
CA GLY A 98 0.17 -13.32 -2.43
C GLY A 98 0.48 -11.83 -2.67
N PHE A 99 0.44 -11.02 -1.62
CA PHE A 99 0.54 -9.55 -1.69
C PHE A 99 1.78 -9.05 -2.44
N LEU A 100 2.93 -9.68 -2.21
CA LEU A 100 4.21 -9.32 -2.82
C LEU A 100 4.47 -10.04 -4.16
N ARG A 101 3.48 -10.76 -4.71
CA ARG A 101 3.62 -11.39 -6.02
C ARG A 101 3.74 -10.31 -7.10
N GLY A 102 4.82 -10.37 -7.87
CA GLY A 102 5.14 -9.37 -8.90
C GLY A 102 5.45 -8.00 -8.31
N TRP A 103 6.06 -7.95 -7.12
CA TRP A 103 6.33 -6.71 -6.40
C TRP A 103 7.13 -5.70 -7.22
N LYS A 104 8.07 -6.17 -8.06
CA LYS A 104 8.95 -5.29 -8.84
C LYS A 104 8.15 -4.55 -9.92
N GLU A 105 7.30 -5.27 -10.64
CA GLU A 105 6.42 -4.71 -11.68
C GLU A 105 5.33 -3.82 -11.09
N LYS A 106 4.90 -4.11 -9.85
CA LYS A 106 3.90 -3.33 -9.13
C LYS A 106 4.45 -2.10 -8.39
N GLY A 107 5.77 -1.89 -8.39
CA GLY A 107 6.39 -0.77 -7.67
C GLY A 107 6.38 -0.91 -6.14
N ILE A 108 6.17 -2.12 -5.60
CA ILE A 108 6.06 -2.32 -4.15
C ILE A 108 7.44 -2.18 -3.51
N THR A 109 7.55 -1.32 -2.51
CA THR A 109 8.76 -1.06 -1.74
C THR A 109 8.71 -1.62 -0.32
N GLY A 110 7.52 -1.88 0.19
CA GLY A 110 7.34 -2.42 1.55
C GLY A 110 5.95 -2.95 1.81
N ILE A 111 5.84 -3.75 2.85
CA ILE A 111 4.58 -4.23 3.41
C ILE A 111 4.68 -4.23 4.94
N THR A 112 3.67 -3.68 5.59
CA THR A 112 3.49 -3.74 7.04
C THR A 112 2.22 -4.53 7.32
N LEU A 113 2.29 -5.49 8.23
CA LEU A 113 1.15 -6.28 8.66
C LEU A 113 0.86 -6.03 10.14
N THR A 114 -0.38 -5.73 10.46
CA THR A 114 -0.83 -5.47 11.82
C THR A 114 -1.98 -6.40 12.18
N ILE A 115 -1.93 -7.07 13.32
CA ILE A 115 -3.02 -7.95 13.75
C ILE A 115 -4.27 -7.13 14.04
N LEU A 116 -5.41 -7.61 13.54
CA LEU A 116 -6.73 -7.12 13.88
C LEU A 116 -7.41 -8.14 14.78
N ASP A 117 -8.11 -7.68 15.81
CA ASP A 117 -8.82 -8.56 16.73
C ASP A 117 -10.34 -8.54 16.52
N SER A 118 -11.05 -9.37 17.29
CA SER A 118 -12.51 -9.48 17.21
C SER A 118 -13.28 -8.20 17.61
N SER A 119 -12.63 -7.26 18.30
CA SER A 119 -13.20 -5.97 18.69
C SER A 119 -13.02 -4.88 17.64
N THR A 120 -12.34 -5.18 16.53
CA THR A 120 -12.15 -4.27 15.41
C THR A 120 -13.49 -3.77 14.87
N ASP A 121 -13.68 -2.46 14.89
CA ASP A 121 -14.84 -1.81 14.25
C ASP A 121 -14.63 -1.83 12.73
N ARG A 122 -15.41 -2.69 12.05
CA ARG A 122 -15.34 -2.86 10.60
C ARG A 122 -15.70 -1.59 9.84
N THR A 123 -16.58 -0.75 10.39
CA THR A 123 -16.98 0.52 9.75
C THR A 123 -15.80 1.48 9.75
N VAL A 124 -15.16 1.64 10.91
CA VAL A 124 -13.98 2.52 11.05
C VAL A 124 -12.82 2.00 10.22
N LEU A 125 -12.63 0.68 10.18
CA LEU A 125 -11.62 0.02 9.33
C LEU A 125 -11.85 0.31 7.85
N GLU A 126 -13.07 0.10 7.35
CA GLU A 126 -13.39 0.33 5.94
C GLU A 126 -13.25 1.81 5.55
N ILE A 127 -13.73 2.73 6.39
CA ILE A 127 -13.56 4.17 6.14
C ILE A 127 -12.08 4.55 6.18
N GLY A 128 -11.31 4.07 7.16
CA GLY A 128 -9.87 4.31 7.25
C GLY A 128 -9.13 3.85 5.99
N HIS A 129 -9.44 2.64 5.51
CA HIS A 129 -8.83 2.10 4.29
C HIS A 129 -9.21 2.91 3.06
N ALA A 130 -10.48 3.32 2.95
CA ALA A 130 -10.94 4.17 1.86
C ALA A 130 -10.28 5.56 1.89
N LEU A 131 -10.03 6.12 3.08
CA LEU A 131 -9.30 7.37 3.28
C LEU A 131 -7.79 7.23 3.03
N GLY A 132 -7.27 6.00 3.01
CA GLY A 132 -5.86 5.71 2.82
C GLY A 132 -5.01 5.88 4.08
N ILE A 133 -5.60 5.65 5.26
CA ILE A 133 -4.95 5.64 6.58
C ILE A 133 -5.09 4.26 7.25
N SER A 134 -4.27 3.99 8.27
CA SER A 134 -4.35 2.73 9.02
C SER A 134 -5.58 2.69 9.93
N TYR A 135 -5.97 1.49 10.35
CA TYR A 135 -7.02 1.32 11.35
C TYR A 135 -6.69 2.04 12.66
N ALA A 136 -5.43 1.94 13.10
CA ALA A 136 -4.99 2.62 14.32
C ALA A 136 -5.15 4.15 14.22
N ASP A 137 -4.80 4.73 13.08
CA ASP A 137 -4.99 6.16 12.81
C ASP A 137 -6.49 6.50 12.73
N ALA A 138 -7.31 5.66 12.08
CA ALA A 138 -8.75 5.84 11.98
C ALA A 138 -9.46 5.79 13.33
N VAL A 139 -9.01 4.93 14.26
CA VAL A 139 -9.52 4.88 15.64
C VAL A 139 -9.25 6.18 16.38
N VAL A 140 -8.14 6.86 16.10
CA VAL A 140 -7.79 8.14 16.73
C VAL A 140 -8.66 9.27 16.22
N VAL A 141 -8.81 9.42 14.89
CA VAL A 141 -9.60 10.52 14.29
C VAL A 141 -11.10 10.27 14.28
N GLN A 142 -11.53 9.03 14.55
CA GLN A 142 -12.93 8.63 14.71
C GLN A 142 -13.82 9.13 13.56
N PRO A 143 -13.61 8.63 12.33
CA PRO A 143 -14.35 9.11 11.18
C PRO A 143 -15.82 8.70 11.28
N ARG A 144 -16.70 9.63 10.90
CA ARG A 144 -18.14 9.45 10.75
C ARG A 144 -18.51 9.56 9.29
N HIS A 145 -19.66 9.00 8.93
CA HIS A 145 -20.12 9.00 7.55
C HIS A 145 -21.61 9.36 7.47
N HIS A 146 -21.97 10.01 6.37
CA HIS A 146 -23.34 10.24 5.93
C HIS A 146 -23.43 9.98 4.43
N ARG A 147 -24.47 9.27 3.99
CA ARG A 147 -24.73 9.05 2.57
C ARG A 147 -25.47 10.26 2.01
N GLU A 148 -24.76 11.12 1.29
CA GLU A 148 -25.32 12.34 0.66
C GLU A 148 -26.21 11.98 -0.53
N ASP A 149 -25.73 11.08 -1.39
CA ASP A 149 -26.43 10.67 -2.60
C ASP A 149 -26.11 9.21 -2.99
N ASP A 150 -26.58 8.77 -4.16
CA ASP A 150 -26.36 7.40 -4.61
C ASP A 150 -24.90 7.05 -4.90
N ASN A 151 -24.07 8.07 -5.13
CA ASN A 151 -22.70 7.96 -5.60
C ASN A 151 -21.66 8.39 -4.57
N ASN A 152 -22.03 9.06 -3.47
CA ASN A 152 -21.10 9.70 -2.55
C ASN A 152 -21.49 9.56 -1.07
N TYR A 153 -20.46 9.39 -0.24
CA TYR A 153 -20.51 9.58 1.21
C TYR A 153 -19.75 10.85 1.59
N LEU A 154 -20.31 11.61 2.52
CA LEU A 154 -19.62 12.65 3.26
C LEU A 154 -19.00 12.03 4.52
N ILE A 155 -17.72 12.25 4.71
CA ILE A 155 -16.95 11.80 5.88
C ILE A 155 -16.47 13.02 6.66
N TRP A 156 -16.63 13.01 7.99
CA TRP A 156 -16.06 14.01 8.89
C TRP A 156 -15.39 13.30 10.08
N PHE A 157 -14.57 14.03 10.84
CA PHE A 157 -13.76 13.47 11.93
C PHE A 157 -14.23 14.02 13.27
N ASP A 158 -14.50 13.14 14.25
CA ASP A 158 -14.82 13.60 15.61
C ASP A 158 -13.57 14.11 16.36
N ASN A 159 -12.37 13.74 15.90
CA ASN A 159 -11.09 14.20 16.44
C ASN A 159 -10.17 14.69 15.33
N GLU A 160 -9.78 15.97 15.42
CA GLU A 160 -9.05 16.71 14.39
C GLU A 160 -7.52 16.61 14.55
N ASP A 161 -6.97 15.40 14.76
CA ASP A 161 -5.52 15.22 14.81
C ASP A 161 -4.90 15.49 13.43
N SER A 162 -4.33 16.68 13.26
CA SER A 162 -3.78 17.13 11.99
C SER A 162 -2.67 16.21 11.47
N SER A 163 -1.91 15.57 12.36
CA SER A 163 -0.82 14.66 11.95
C SER A 163 -1.33 13.42 11.22
N ILE A 164 -2.60 13.04 11.47
CA ILE A 164 -3.28 11.93 10.81
C ILE A 164 -4.09 12.43 9.61
N ILE A 165 -4.82 13.54 9.77
CA ILE A 165 -5.64 14.10 8.69
C ILE A 165 -4.78 14.47 7.48
N ASP A 166 -3.55 14.98 7.70
CA ASP A 166 -2.61 15.28 6.62
C ASP A 166 -2.15 14.03 5.82
N LYS A 167 -2.39 12.82 6.34
CA LYS A 167 -2.11 11.55 5.64
C LYS A 167 -3.25 11.10 4.72
N VAL A 168 -4.45 11.69 4.85
CA VAL A 168 -5.62 11.31 4.06
C VAL A 168 -5.34 11.54 2.58
N GLN A 169 -5.61 10.53 1.76
CA GLN A 169 -5.25 10.54 0.34
C GLN A 169 -6.25 11.33 -0.53
N HIS A 170 -7.42 11.64 0.03
CA HIS A 170 -8.46 12.42 -0.60
C HIS A 170 -8.41 13.88 -0.17
N LYS A 171 -8.99 14.75 -0.99
CA LYS A 171 -9.02 16.18 -0.68
C LYS A 171 -9.95 16.44 0.50
N VAL A 172 -9.36 16.90 1.61
CA VAL A 172 -10.07 17.43 2.78
C VAL A 172 -10.48 18.89 2.49
N ASN A 173 -11.74 19.25 2.76
CA ASN A 173 -12.23 20.62 2.58
C ASN A 173 -11.90 21.51 3.80
N ASN A 174 -12.35 22.76 3.79
CA ASN A 174 -12.08 23.71 4.88
C ASN A 174 -12.80 23.34 6.19
N ASP A 175 -13.85 22.53 6.11
CA ASP A 175 -14.66 22.07 7.24
C ASP A 175 -14.19 20.68 7.75
N LEU A 176 -12.99 20.24 7.30
CA LEU A 176 -12.39 18.94 7.59
C LEU A 176 -13.22 17.73 7.13
N GLU A 177 -13.99 17.92 6.07
CA GLU A 177 -14.80 16.86 5.46
C GLU A 177 -14.15 16.31 4.20
N VAL A 178 -14.48 15.05 3.89
CA VAL A 178 -14.02 14.32 2.73
C VAL A 178 -15.22 13.69 2.00
N TYR A 179 -15.30 13.92 0.70
CA TYR A 179 -16.27 13.23 -0.15
C TYR A 179 -15.65 11.96 -0.72
N LEU A 180 -16.21 10.81 -0.36
CA LEU A 180 -15.79 9.50 -0.86
C LEU A 180 -16.84 8.93 -1.81
N PRO A 181 -16.44 8.41 -2.99
CA PRO A 181 -17.36 7.67 -3.84
C PRO A 181 -17.93 6.45 -3.14
N ALA A 182 -19.24 6.20 -3.29
CA ALA A 182 -19.97 5.12 -2.64
C ALA A 182 -19.41 3.73 -2.96
N PHE A 183 -18.83 3.53 -4.15
CA PHE A 183 -18.21 2.24 -4.50
C PHE A 183 -16.96 1.91 -3.68
N MET A 184 -16.38 2.87 -2.94
CA MET A 184 -15.22 2.65 -2.09
C MET A 184 -15.59 2.09 -0.70
N LEU A 185 -16.86 2.17 -0.31
CA LEU A 185 -17.36 1.77 1.00
C LEU A 185 -18.41 0.67 0.83
N ASN A 186 -18.31 -0.41 1.61
CA ASN A 186 -19.30 -1.49 1.63
C ASN A 186 -20.21 -1.37 2.87
N LEU A 187 -20.68 -0.14 3.13
CA LEU A 187 -21.53 0.23 4.27
C LEU A 187 -23.02 0.10 3.95
#